data_AF-A0A7W1V8F3-F1
#
_entry.id   AF-A0A7W1V8F3-F1
#
_cell.length_a   1.000
_cell.length_b   1.000
_cell.length_c   1.000
_cell.angle_alpha   90.00
_cell.angle_beta   90.00
_cell.angle_gamma   90.00
#
_symmetry.space_group_name_H-M   'P 1'
#
loop_
_entity.id
_entity.type
_entity.pdbx_description
1 polymer ?
#
loop_
_entity_poly.entity_id
_entity_poly.type
_entity_poly.pdbx_seq_one_letter_code
_entity_poly.pdbx_strand_id
1 'polypeptide(L)'
;MKKIILFAILLCISVSLCFAQKRQTPINTAKPQTIQTPTVKEISDAEWKILTAALQSENWEKSALIASQHLRKIKIDNEKKQLAQLRYFYLYALAGKILTFSSAKKTIEENAAWKELDQSAGGFIGKEFVLPPRRLLNDCKEVLNYICAVKDNERALRVTATNRAGTAIHSFDYIGFDEKILSGEFAERETFLGGKLKTVEFNQDMSKPWVMRLIFEKGFVSLVVKTDK
;
A
#
# COMPACT_ATOMS: atom_id res chain seq x y z
N MET A 1 -52.93 -52.65 31.76
CA MET A 1 -54.30 -52.09 31.70
C MET A 1 -54.24 -50.88 30.77
N LYS A 2 -54.86 -50.88 29.57
CA LYS A 2 -56.24 -50.37 29.29
C LYS A 2 -56.40 -48.94 29.85
N LYS A 3 -56.73 -47.85 29.15
CA LYS A 3 -57.57 -47.52 27.96
C LYS A 3 -57.29 -46.01 27.66
N ILE A 4 -57.11 -45.54 26.42
CA ILE A 4 -58.13 -45.12 25.42
C ILE A 4 -58.84 -43.76 25.75
N ILE A 5 -58.51 -42.75 24.92
CA ILE A 5 -59.37 -41.77 24.22
C ILE A 5 -60.09 -40.65 25.04
N LEU A 6 -59.88 -39.36 24.71
CA LEU A 6 -60.80 -38.55 23.85
C LEU A 6 -60.32 -37.11 23.61
N PHE A 7 -60.48 -36.70 22.35
CA PHE A 7 -60.43 -35.36 21.80
C PHE A 7 -61.48 -34.43 22.42
N ALA A 8 -61.14 -33.17 22.63
CA ALA A 8 -62.10 -32.06 22.59
C ALA A 8 -61.44 -30.83 21.95
N ILE A 9 -61.82 -30.58 20.70
CA ILE A 9 -61.53 -29.38 19.93
C ILE A 9 -62.40 -28.25 20.49
N LEU A 10 -61.81 -27.13 20.90
CA LEU A 10 -62.55 -25.90 21.13
C LEU A 10 -62.06 -24.83 20.15
N LEU A 11 -62.93 -24.59 19.16
CA LEU A 11 -62.88 -23.52 18.18
C LEU A 11 -63.16 -22.19 18.91
N CYS A 12 -62.20 -21.26 18.91
CA CYS A 12 -62.48 -19.86 19.23
C CYS A 12 -62.11 -19.00 18.03
N ILE A 13 -63.17 -18.58 17.35
CA ILE A 13 -63.20 -17.67 16.22
C ILE A 13 -62.83 -16.28 16.73
N SER A 14 -61.68 -15.74 16.32
CA SER A 14 -61.41 -14.30 16.44
C SER A 14 -61.52 -13.66 15.07
N VAL A 15 -62.55 -12.82 14.96
CA VAL A 15 -62.95 -12.03 13.82
C VAL A 15 -61.81 -11.08 13.43
N SER A 16 -61.28 -11.24 12.22
CA SER A 16 -60.36 -10.28 11.61
C SER A 16 -61.14 -9.04 11.18
N LEU A 17 -61.02 -7.95 11.96
CA LEU A 17 -61.42 -6.62 11.52
C LEU A 17 -60.45 -6.15 10.42
N CYS A 18 -60.83 -6.34 9.17
CA CYS A 18 -60.19 -5.70 8.02
C CYS A 18 -60.44 -4.18 8.08
N PHE A 19 -59.53 -3.44 8.72
CA PHE A 19 -59.43 -2.00 8.48
C PHE A 19 -58.78 -1.80 7.11
N ALA A 20 -59.60 -1.44 6.12
CA ALA A 20 -59.16 -0.91 4.84
C ALA A 20 -58.54 0.48 5.05
N GLN A 21 -57.29 0.52 5.54
CA GLN A 21 -56.50 1.74 5.58
C GLN A 21 -56.06 2.08 4.16
N LYS A 22 -56.65 3.15 3.61
CA LYS A 22 -56.28 3.77 2.35
C LYS A 22 -54.78 4.12 2.41
N ARG A 23 -53.92 3.29 1.81
CA ARG A 23 -52.48 3.58 1.66
C ARG A 23 -52.35 4.83 0.77
N GLN A 24 -52.22 5.99 1.39
CA GLN A 24 -51.55 7.11 0.77
C GLN A 24 -50.06 6.75 0.78
N THR A 25 -49.55 6.30 -0.36
CA THR A 25 -48.11 6.31 -0.60
C THR A 25 -47.68 7.78 -0.62
N PRO A 26 -46.88 8.27 0.35
CA PRO A 26 -46.24 9.56 0.18
C PRO A 26 -45.30 9.41 -1.02
N ILE A 27 -45.60 10.13 -2.10
CA ILE A 27 -44.63 10.36 -3.16
C ILE A 27 -43.54 11.21 -2.51
N ASN A 28 -42.50 10.56 -1.99
CA ASN A 28 -41.27 11.24 -1.62
C ASN A 28 -40.67 11.79 -2.91
N THR A 29 -40.99 13.04 -3.24
CA THR A 29 -40.19 13.86 -4.15
C THR A 29 -38.87 14.18 -3.45
N ALA A 30 -38.02 13.16 -3.27
CA ALA A 30 -36.64 13.36 -2.89
C ALA A 30 -35.98 14.11 -4.06
N LYS A 31 -35.67 15.39 -3.85
CA LYS A 31 -34.85 16.15 -4.78
C LYS A 31 -33.55 15.37 -5.02
N PRO A 32 -33.08 15.22 -6.27
CA PRO A 32 -31.79 14.59 -6.55
C PRO A 32 -30.73 15.29 -5.69
N GLN A 33 -30.16 14.57 -4.72
CA GLN A 33 -29.00 15.05 -4.01
C GLN A 33 -27.82 14.90 -4.96
N THR A 34 -27.28 16.02 -5.42
CA THR A 34 -26.00 16.05 -6.13
C THR A 34 -24.94 15.59 -5.15
N ILE A 35 -24.53 14.33 -5.24
CA ILE A 35 -23.39 13.80 -4.48
C ILE A 35 -22.17 14.53 -5.03
N GLN A 36 -21.66 15.52 -4.30
CA GLN A 36 -20.36 16.11 -4.61
C GLN A 36 -19.31 15.02 -4.41
N THR A 37 -18.83 14.46 -5.52
CA THR A 37 -17.72 13.53 -5.49
C THR A 37 -16.49 14.32 -5.02
N PRO A 38 -15.78 13.90 -3.96
CA PRO A 38 -14.60 14.63 -3.51
C PRO A 38 -13.62 14.77 -4.67
N THR A 39 -13.20 16.00 -4.96
CA THR A 39 -12.18 16.26 -5.98
C THR A 39 -10.90 15.56 -5.58
N VAL A 40 -10.55 14.49 -6.31
CA VAL A 40 -9.31 13.76 -6.06
C VAL A 40 -8.15 14.67 -6.46
N LYS A 41 -7.29 15.01 -5.49
CA LYS A 41 -6.15 15.89 -5.72
C LYS A 41 -5.01 15.11 -6.39
N GLU A 42 -4.64 15.53 -7.59
CA GLU A 42 -3.49 15.01 -8.33
C GLU A 42 -2.26 15.90 -8.14
N ILE A 43 -1.07 15.29 -8.09
CA ILE A 43 0.22 15.98 -8.11
C ILE A 43 0.53 16.27 -9.57
N SER A 44 0.86 17.53 -9.87
CA SER A 44 1.23 17.91 -11.23
C SER A 44 2.48 17.16 -11.70
N ASP A 45 2.60 16.93 -13.00
CA ASP A 45 3.78 16.26 -13.57
C ASP A 45 5.08 17.02 -13.26
N ALA A 46 5.03 18.35 -13.15
CA ALA A 46 6.16 19.18 -12.75
C ALA A 46 6.60 18.91 -11.31
N GLU A 47 5.67 18.91 -10.36
CA GLU A 47 5.96 18.58 -8.95
C GLU A 47 6.47 17.14 -8.81
N TRP A 48 5.85 16.20 -9.54
CA TRP A 48 6.27 14.80 -9.55
C TRP A 48 7.71 14.65 -10.08
N LYS A 49 8.05 15.36 -11.16
CA LYS A 49 9.40 15.40 -11.73
C LYS A 49 10.44 15.97 -10.75
N ILE A 50 10.08 16.97 -9.96
CA ILE A 50 10.98 17.54 -8.93
C ILE A 50 11.25 16.49 -7.84
N LEU A 51 10.21 15.78 -7.38
CA LEU A 51 10.37 14.72 -6.38
C LEU A 51 11.24 13.58 -6.92
N THR A 52 10.95 13.07 -8.11
CA THR A 52 11.71 11.95 -8.69
C THR A 52 13.14 12.33 -9.01
N ALA A 53 13.41 13.56 -9.47
CA ALA A 53 14.76 14.06 -9.64
C ALA A 53 15.54 14.13 -8.32
N ALA A 54 14.90 14.56 -7.22
CA ALA A 54 15.54 14.57 -5.90
C ALA A 54 15.86 13.16 -5.39
N LEU A 55 14.98 12.19 -5.64
CA LEU A 55 15.24 10.77 -5.33
C LEU A 55 16.40 10.22 -6.17
N GLN A 56 16.41 10.48 -7.48
CA GLN A 56 17.46 10.03 -8.40
C GLN A 56 18.83 10.64 -8.08
N SER A 57 18.85 11.90 -7.63
CA SER A 57 20.07 12.58 -7.19
C SER A 57 20.46 12.26 -5.76
N GLU A 58 19.72 11.38 -5.07
CA GLU A 58 19.99 10.96 -3.69
C GLU A 58 19.95 12.12 -2.68
N ASN A 59 19.16 13.16 -2.99
CA ASN A 59 18.91 14.25 -2.07
C ASN A 59 17.78 13.85 -1.11
N TRP A 60 18.15 13.06 -0.10
CA TRP A 60 17.23 12.42 0.82
C TRP A 60 16.42 13.41 1.66
N GLU A 61 17.04 14.51 2.08
CA GLU A 61 16.35 15.57 2.82
C GLU A 61 15.27 16.24 1.96
N LYS A 62 15.61 16.65 0.73
CA LYS A 62 14.66 17.28 -0.19
C LYS A 62 13.55 16.34 -0.60
N SER A 63 13.87 15.09 -0.93
CA SER A 63 12.87 14.09 -1.34
C SER A 63 11.92 13.73 -0.19
N ALA A 64 12.43 13.53 1.03
CA ALA A 64 11.59 13.32 2.21
C ALA A 64 10.68 14.53 2.50
N LEU A 65 11.22 15.76 2.41
CA LEU A 65 10.44 16.98 2.62
C LEU A 65 9.28 17.09 1.62
N ILE A 66 9.56 16.95 0.33
CA ILE A 66 8.55 17.06 -0.74
C ILE A 66 7.50 15.96 -0.59
N ALA A 67 7.93 14.70 -0.38
CA ALA A 67 7.00 13.58 -0.21
C ALA A 67 6.07 13.80 1.00
N SER A 68 6.61 14.24 2.15
CA SER A 68 5.82 14.55 3.33
C SER A 68 4.79 15.66 3.10
N GLN A 69 5.16 16.71 2.33
CA GLN A 69 4.26 17.81 1.99
C GLN A 69 3.07 17.33 1.15
N HIS A 70 3.30 16.45 0.19
CA HIS A 70 2.20 15.87 -0.61
C HIS A 70 1.36 14.89 0.19
N LEU A 71 1.96 14.03 1.05
CA LEU A 71 1.23 13.13 1.96
C LEU A 71 0.29 13.88 2.93
N ARG A 72 0.65 15.11 3.32
CA ARG A 72 -0.24 15.96 4.12
C ARG A 72 -1.44 16.48 3.32
N LYS A 73 -1.28 16.74 2.01
CA LYS A 73 -2.31 17.32 1.13
C LYS A 73 -3.24 16.29 0.50
N ILE A 74 -2.75 15.09 0.20
CA ILE A 74 -3.48 14.06 -0.54
C ILE A 74 -3.92 12.96 0.43
N LYS A 75 -5.22 12.68 0.46
CA LYS A 75 -5.83 11.72 1.41
C LYS A 75 -6.51 10.54 0.72
N ILE A 76 -6.89 10.73 -0.54
CA ILE A 76 -7.52 9.72 -1.39
C ILE A 76 -6.60 9.52 -2.58
N ASP A 77 -6.42 8.26 -2.97
CA ASP A 77 -5.57 7.96 -4.11
C ASP A 77 -6.26 8.30 -5.43
N ASN A 78 -5.47 8.66 -6.44
CA ASN A 78 -5.95 8.87 -7.80
C ASN A 78 -5.72 7.63 -8.67
N GLU A 79 -6.15 7.71 -9.92
CA GLU A 79 -5.96 6.63 -10.90
C GLU A 79 -4.48 6.30 -11.13
N LYS A 80 -3.59 7.30 -11.03
CA LYS A 80 -2.13 7.13 -11.12
C LYS A 80 -1.51 6.53 -9.85
N LYS A 81 -2.30 6.25 -8.80
CA LYS A 81 -1.85 5.71 -7.52
C LYS A 81 -0.75 6.54 -6.83
N GLN A 82 -0.76 7.86 -7.04
CA GLN A 82 0.31 8.74 -6.54
C GLN A 82 0.41 8.72 -5.01
N LEU A 83 -0.70 8.55 -4.29
CA LEU A 83 -0.66 8.50 -2.82
C LEU A 83 0.02 7.21 -2.34
N ALA A 84 -0.27 6.06 -2.97
CA ALA A 84 0.42 4.80 -2.68
C ALA A 84 1.92 4.86 -3.00
N GLN A 85 2.31 5.50 -4.11
CA GLN A 85 3.71 5.71 -4.47
C GLN A 85 4.44 6.64 -3.48
N LEU A 86 3.79 7.72 -3.04
CA LEU A 86 4.37 8.67 -2.08
C LEU A 86 4.72 8.02 -0.75
N ARG A 87 3.90 7.09 -0.27
CA ARG A 87 4.19 6.37 0.99
C ARG A 87 5.52 5.63 0.87
N TYR A 88 5.76 4.95 -0.25
CA TYR A 88 7.02 4.26 -0.49
C TYR A 88 8.19 5.24 -0.60
N PHE A 89 8.07 6.27 -1.45
CA PHE A 89 9.14 7.26 -1.65
C PHE A 89 9.54 7.95 -0.36
N TYR A 90 8.58 8.24 0.52
CA TYR A 90 8.85 8.86 1.80
C TYR A 90 9.65 7.94 2.73
N LEU A 91 9.21 6.69 2.94
CA LEU A 91 9.98 5.75 3.78
C LEU A 91 11.38 5.48 3.19
N TYR A 92 11.47 5.34 1.86
CA TYR A 92 12.75 5.14 1.16
C TYR A 92 13.70 6.33 1.33
N ALA A 93 13.19 7.57 1.25
CA ALA A 93 13.99 8.78 1.48
C ALA A 93 14.43 8.91 2.95
N LEU A 94 13.57 8.58 3.91
CA LEU A 94 13.93 8.57 5.34
C LEU A 94 15.05 7.56 5.63
N ALA A 95 14.99 6.37 5.02
CA ALA A 95 16.08 5.39 5.12
C ALA A 95 17.40 5.93 4.56
N GLY A 96 17.37 6.62 3.42
CA GLY A 96 18.55 7.31 2.87
C GLY A 96 19.11 8.39 3.79
N LYS A 97 18.25 9.20 4.44
CA LYS A 97 18.66 10.19 5.46
C LYS A 97 19.39 9.53 6.62
N ILE A 98 18.82 8.46 7.17
CA ILE A 98 19.40 7.71 8.30
C ILE A 98 20.82 7.24 7.95
N LEU A 99 20.99 6.57 6.81
CA LEU A 99 22.30 6.06 6.37
C LEU A 99 23.31 7.18 6.12
N THR A 100 22.85 8.32 5.58
CA THR A 100 23.69 9.51 5.37
C THR A 100 24.14 10.11 6.70
N PHE A 101 23.24 10.26 7.67
CA PHE A 101 23.57 10.79 8.99
C PHE A 101 24.47 9.83 9.78
N SER A 102 24.23 8.53 9.68
CA SER A 102 25.06 7.51 10.31
C SER A 102 26.50 7.56 9.79
N SER A 103 26.69 7.58 8.45
CA SER A 103 28.02 7.71 7.85
C SER A 103 28.73 9.04 8.19
N ALA A 104 27.98 10.12 8.35
CA ALA A 104 28.48 11.43 8.77
C ALA A 104 28.62 11.58 10.30
N LYS A 105 28.29 10.54 11.09
CA LYS A 105 28.29 10.55 12.56
C LYS A 105 27.42 11.66 13.17
N LYS A 106 26.29 11.97 12.53
CA LYS A 106 25.28 12.95 12.97
C LYS A 106 24.19 12.30 13.82
N THR A 107 24.56 11.91 15.04
CA THR A 107 23.70 11.09 15.92
C THR A 107 22.35 11.76 16.27
N ILE A 108 22.30 13.09 16.44
CA ILE A 108 21.06 13.79 16.80
C ILE A 108 20.06 13.73 15.63
N GLU A 109 20.52 14.04 14.43
CA GLU A 109 19.71 14.03 13.21
C GLU A 109 19.33 12.60 12.80
N GLU A 110 20.24 11.64 12.99
CA GLU A 110 19.97 10.21 12.81
C GLU A 110 18.83 9.75 13.72
N ASN A 111 18.89 10.05 15.02
CA ASN A 111 17.83 9.68 15.98
C ASN A 111 16.49 10.33 15.63
N ALA A 112 16.50 11.59 15.19
CA ALA A 112 15.29 12.28 14.74
C ALA A 112 14.70 11.61 13.49
N ALA A 113 15.54 11.22 12.52
CA ALA A 113 15.12 10.53 11.31
C ALA A 113 14.57 9.13 11.59
N TRP A 114 15.17 8.38 12.52
CA TRP A 114 14.64 7.09 12.98
C TRP A 114 13.25 7.22 13.62
N LYS A 115 13.07 8.21 14.50
CA LYS A 115 11.76 8.48 15.10
C LYS A 115 10.71 8.85 14.05
N GLU A 116 11.07 9.69 13.09
CA GLU A 116 10.20 10.07 11.97
C GLU A 116 9.82 8.84 11.12
N LEU A 117 10.79 7.95 10.85
CA LEU A 117 10.58 6.71 10.10
C LEU A 117 9.62 5.77 10.83
N ASP A 118 9.87 5.48 12.11
CA ASP A 118 9.05 4.60 12.94
C ASP A 118 7.59 5.08 13.02
N GLN A 119 7.39 6.36 13.32
CA GLN A 119 6.05 6.97 13.38
C GLN A 119 5.32 6.90 12.03
N SER A 120 6.04 7.17 10.93
CA SER A 120 5.46 7.15 9.59
C SER A 120 5.11 5.73 9.15
N ALA A 121 6.01 4.77 9.39
CA ALA A 121 5.80 3.36 9.10
C ALA A 121 4.58 2.81 9.85
N GLY A 122 4.47 3.09 11.15
CA GLY A 122 3.31 2.70 11.96
C GLY A 122 2.00 3.27 11.43
N GLY A 123 1.99 4.55 11.00
CA GLY A 123 0.83 5.18 10.38
C GLY A 123 0.44 4.63 8.99
N PHE A 124 1.33 3.86 8.35
CA PHE A 124 1.11 3.28 7.03
C PHE A 124 0.72 1.80 7.05
N ILE A 125 0.71 1.14 8.20
CA ILE A 125 0.22 -0.24 8.31
C ILE A 125 -1.22 -0.35 7.80
N GLY A 126 -1.48 -1.36 6.98
CA GLY A 126 -2.75 -1.62 6.29
C GLY A 126 -3.03 -0.73 5.08
N LYS A 127 -2.15 0.24 4.76
CA LYS A 127 -2.30 1.13 3.60
C LYS A 127 -1.65 0.49 2.36
N GLU A 128 -2.19 0.84 1.20
CA GLU A 128 -1.67 0.42 -0.09
C GLU A 128 -0.39 1.18 -0.45
N PHE A 129 0.58 0.46 -1.03
CA PHE A 129 1.83 0.97 -1.57
C PHE A 129 1.97 0.52 -3.02
N VAL A 130 2.61 1.36 -3.81
CA VAL A 130 3.12 1.04 -5.15
C VAL A 130 4.60 1.35 -5.14
N LEU A 131 5.43 0.36 -5.41
CA LEU A 131 6.87 0.51 -5.55
C LEU A 131 7.21 1.11 -6.91
N PRO A 132 8.35 1.81 -7.07
CA PRO A 132 8.79 2.27 -8.37
C PRO A 132 9.00 1.07 -9.31
N PRO A 133 8.80 1.28 -10.62
CA PRO A 133 8.87 0.22 -11.59
C PRO A 133 10.31 -0.31 -11.65
N ARG A 134 10.44 -1.63 -11.70
CA ARG A 134 11.72 -2.33 -11.74
C ARG A 134 11.61 -3.52 -12.67
N ARG A 135 12.74 -3.96 -13.21
CA ARG A 135 12.78 -5.16 -14.06
C ARG A 135 12.69 -6.42 -13.18
N LEU A 136 11.86 -7.37 -13.59
CA LEU A 136 11.81 -8.70 -12.98
C LEU A 136 12.83 -9.61 -13.62
N LEU A 137 13.69 -10.23 -12.82
CA LEU A 137 14.77 -11.09 -13.30
C LEU A 137 14.51 -12.56 -12.95
N ASN A 138 14.92 -13.44 -13.84
CA ASN A 138 14.88 -14.89 -13.62
C ASN A 138 16.00 -15.39 -12.70
N ASP A 139 17.18 -14.75 -12.76
CA ASP A 139 18.30 -14.99 -11.84
C ASP A 139 18.63 -13.72 -11.07
N CYS A 140 18.74 -13.87 -9.75
CA CYS A 140 18.90 -12.77 -8.80
C CYS A 140 20.11 -12.94 -7.86
N LYS A 141 21.05 -13.83 -8.18
CA LYS A 141 22.15 -14.20 -7.26
C LYS A 141 22.98 -13.01 -6.76
N GLU A 142 23.18 -11.96 -7.56
CA GLU A 142 24.09 -10.85 -7.22
C GLU A 142 23.58 -9.47 -7.67
N VAL A 143 22.26 -9.28 -7.76
CA VAL A 143 21.65 -8.07 -8.31
C VAL A 143 20.84 -7.31 -7.26
N LEU A 144 20.97 -5.99 -7.28
CA LEU A 144 20.26 -5.05 -6.39
C LEU A 144 19.35 -4.14 -7.21
N ASN A 145 18.27 -3.63 -6.60
CA ASN A 145 17.25 -2.81 -7.27
C ASN A 145 16.49 -3.51 -8.42
N TYR A 146 16.43 -4.84 -8.40
CA TYR A 146 15.60 -5.65 -9.30
C TYR A 146 14.50 -6.38 -8.52
N ILE A 147 13.46 -6.80 -9.24
CA ILE A 147 12.43 -7.69 -8.70
C ILE A 147 12.91 -9.12 -8.85
N CYS A 148 12.86 -9.85 -7.74
CA CYS A 148 13.41 -11.18 -7.63
C CYS A 148 12.40 -12.14 -7.01
N ALA A 149 12.40 -13.39 -7.47
CA ALA A 149 11.72 -14.46 -6.76
C ALA A 149 12.32 -14.64 -5.36
N VAL A 150 11.47 -14.96 -4.38
CA VAL A 150 11.94 -15.43 -3.07
C VAL A 150 12.23 -16.92 -3.18
N LYS A 151 13.43 -17.33 -2.77
CA LYS A 151 13.84 -18.74 -2.78
C LYS A 151 12.81 -19.58 -2.02
N ASP A 152 12.39 -20.68 -2.64
CA ASP A 152 11.42 -21.65 -2.08
C ASP A 152 10.05 -21.04 -1.72
N ASN A 153 9.68 -19.90 -2.33
CA ASN A 153 8.38 -19.26 -2.14
C ASN A 153 7.82 -18.67 -3.44
N GLU A 154 6.98 -19.43 -4.13
CA GLU A 154 6.35 -19.05 -5.41
C GLU A 154 5.21 -18.03 -5.28
N ARG A 155 4.86 -17.64 -4.05
CA ARG A 155 3.85 -16.63 -3.73
C ARG A 155 4.48 -15.36 -3.16
N ALA A 156 5.78 -15.17 -3.36
CA ALA A 156 6.46 -13.96 -2.93
C ALA A 156 7.49 -13.48 -3.93
N LEU A 157 7.52 -12.17 -4.13
CA LEU A 157 8.60 -11.46 -4.80
C LEU A 157 9.31 -10.57 -3.78
N ARG A 158 10.58 -10.26 -4.05
CA ARG A 158 11.36 -9.34 -3.25
C ARG A 158 12.07 -8.30 -4.09
N VAL A 159 12.36 -7.16 -3.47
CA VAL A 159 13.31 -6.17 -3.97
C VAL A 159 14.30 -5.86 -2.86
N THR A 160 15.58 -5.84 -3.17
CA THR A 160 16.59 -5.21 -2.29
C THR A 160 16.85 -3.81 -2.83
N ALA A 161 16.20 -2.82 -2.20
CA ALA A 161 16.26 -1.43 -2.61
C ALA A 161 17.45 -0.73 -1.94
N THR A 162 18.33 -0.15 -2.74
CA THR A 162 19.58 0.46 -2.27
C THR A 162 19.73 1.87 -2.80
N ASN A 163 20.74 2.59 -2.32
CA ASN A 163 21.31 3.73 -3.03
C ASN A 163 21.87 3.29 -4.41
N ARG A 164 22.20 4.26 -5.26
CA ARG A 164 22.72 4.05 -6.62
C ARG A 164 24.01 3.26 -6.66
N ALA A 165 24.88 3.44 -5.65
CA ALA A 165 26.14 2.71 -5.56
C ALA A 165 25.97 1.26 -5.08
N GLY A 166 24.79 0.84 -4.61
CA GLY A 166 24.55 -0.50 -4.08
C GLY A 166 25.20 -0.78 -2.72
N THR A 167 25.73 0.25 -2.05
CA THR A 167 26.47 0.11 -0.79
C THR A 167 25.61 0.28 0.45
N ALA A 168 24.43 0.88 0.32
CA ALA A 168 23.54 1.17 1.43
C ALA A 168 22.12 0.68 1.10
N ILE A 169 21.62 -0.27 1.89
CA ILE A 169 20.33 -0.93 1.67
C ILE A 169 19.25 -0.15 2.42
N HIS A 170 18.40 0.53 1.67
CA HIS A 170 17.31 1.31 2.27
C HIS A 170 16.21 0.37 2.75
N SER A 171 15.84 -0.60 1.91
CA SER A 171 14.84 -1.60 2.30
C SER A 171 15.02 -2.95 1.64
N PHE A 172 14.57 -3.99 2.34
CA PHE A 172 14.16 -5.24 1.72
C PHE A 172 12.64 -5.26 1.62
N ASP A 173 12.11 -5.19 0.42
CA ASP A 173 10.67 -5.18 0.17
C ASP A 173 10.24 -6.62 -0.16
N TYR A 174 9.33 -7.21 0.63
CA TYR A 174 8.77 -8.54 0.41
C TYR A 174 7.29 -8.42 0.10
N ILE A 175 6.87 -8.86 -1.09
CA ILE A 175 5.50 -8.76 -1.56
C ILE A 175 4.91 -10.17 -1.61
N GLY A 176 3.98 -10.46 -0.69
CA GLY A 176 3.22 -11.71 -0.65
C GLY A 176 1.94 -11.63 -1.48
N PHE A 177 1.67 -12.68 -2.24
CA PHE A 177 0.51 -12.82 -3.13
C PHE A 177 -0.44 -13.91 -2.63
N ASP A 178 -1.74 -13.73 -2.88
CA ASP A 178 -2.75 -14.73 -2.51
C ASP A 178 -2.63 -15.98 -3.40
N GLU A 179 -2.21 -15.79 -4.65
CA GLU A 179 -2.01 -16.84 -5.66
C GLU A 179 -0.53 -16.96 -6.06
N LYS A 180 -0.20 -18.07 -6.72
CA LYS A 180 1.14 -18.30 -7.29
C LYS A 180 1.39 -17.30 -8.42
N ILE A 181 2.57 -16.67 -8.41
CA ILE A 181 2.98 -15.78 -9.50
C ILE A 181 3.60 -16.61 -10.62
N LEU A 182 3.07 -16.49 -11.83
CA LEU A 182 3.69 -17.02 -13.04
C LEU A 182 4.78 -16.06 -13.51
N SER A 183 5.93 -16.09 -12.84
CA SER A 183 7.05 -15.16 -13.07
C SER A 183 7.52 -15.11 -14.52
N GLY A 184 7.38 -16.21 -15.28
CA GLY A 184 7.72 -16.28 -16.70
C GLY A 184 6.99 -15.27 -17.59
N GLU A 185 5.78 -14.85 -17.24
CA GLU A 185 4.99 -13.88 -18.03
C GLU A 185 5.53 -12.44 -17.91
N PHE A 186 6.20 -12.17 -16.80
CA PHE A 186 6.75 -10.85 -16.44
C PHE A 186 8.28 -10.81 -16.58
N ALA A 187 8.89 -11.94 -16.91
CA ALA A 187 10.33 -12.09 -16.99
C ALA A 187 10.94 -11.03 -17.91
N GLU A 188 11.99 -10.39 -17.40
CA GLU A 188 12.77 -9.37 -18.10
C GLU A 188 11.98 -8.09 -18.45
N ARG A 189 10.76 -7.91 -17.95
CA ARG A 189 9.92 -6.73 -18.20
C ARG A 189 9.92 -5.76 -17.02
N GLU A 190 9.78 -4.48 -17.35
CA GLU A 190 9.61 -3.43 -16.36
C GLU A 190 8.20 -3.51 -15.75
N THR A 191 8.14 -3.57 -14.42
CA THR A 191 6.96 -4.00 -13.69
C THR A 191 6.81 -3.19 -12.40
N PHE A 192 5.60 -2.76 -12.11
CA PHE A 192 5.21 -2.25 -10.80
C PHE A 192 4.86 -3.41 -9.87
N LEU A 193 5.38 -3.34 -8.65
CA LEU A 193 4.88 -4.14 -7.53
C LEU A 193 4.12 -3.25 -6.55
N GLY A 194 3.17 -3.84 -5.86
CA GLY A 194 2.53 -3.17 -4.75
C GLY A 194 1.73 -4.14 -3.89
N GLY A 195 1.07 -3.60 -2.88
CA GLY A 195 0.29 -4.37 -1.92
C GLY A 195 -0.05 -3.53 -0.70
N LYS A 196 -0.66 -4.15 0.32
CA LYS A 196 -0.91 -3.50 1.61
C LYS A 196 0.24 -3.76 2.55
N LEU A 197 0.79 -2.71 3.15
CA LEU A 197 1.87 -2.85 4.12
C LEU A 197 1.35 -3.58 5.36
N LYS A 198 1.87 -4.77 5.64
CA LYS A 198 1.48 -5.60 6.77
C LYS A 198 2.31 -5.29 8.01
N THR A 199 3.63 -5.23 7.84
CA THR A 199 4.56 -4.93 8.93
C THR A 199 5.84 -4.30 8.40
N VAL A 200 6.57 -3.65 9.31
CA VAL A 200 7.90 -3.10 9.08
C VAL A 200 8.84 -3.65 10.15
N GLU A 201 9.98 -4.16 9.72
CA GLU A 201 11.05 -4.61 10.63
C GLU A 201 12.24 -3.68 10.47
N PHE A 202 12.77 -3.16 11.57
CA PHE A 202 13.95 -2.30 11.54
C PHE A 202 15.23 -3.07 11.86
N ASN A 203 16.34 -2.59 11.32
CA ASN A 203 17.67 -3.08 11.67
C ASN A 203 17.98 -2.79 13.14
N GLN A 204 18.12 -3.84 13.94
CA GLN A 204 18.51 -3.75 15.35
C GLN A 204 20.04 -3.64 15.52
N ASP A 205 20.80 -3.94 14.47
CA ASP A 205 22.26 -3.96 14.47
C ASP A 205 22.80 -2.86 13.54
N MET A 206 23.03 -1.68 14.12
CA MET A 206 23.47 -0.48 13.41
C MET A 206 24.85 -0.61 12.73
N SER A 207 25.58 -1.70 12.96
CA SER A 207 26.81 -2.00 12.21
C SER A 207 26.56 -2.48 10.78
N LYS A 208 25.34 -2.93 10.47
CA LYS A 208 24.96 -3.44 9.15
C LYS A 208 24.39 -2.32 8.27
N PRO A 209 24.70 -2.30 6.96
CA PRO A 209 24.31 -1.21 6.06
C PRO A 209 22.87 -1.37 5.55
N TRP A 210 21.91 -1.66 6.43
CA TRP A 210 20.49 -1.71 6.07
C TRP A 210 19.59 -1.04 7.10
N VAL A 211 18.43 -0.54 6.67
CA VAL A 211 17.49 0.21 7.54
C VAL A 211 16.25 -0.61 7.89
N MET A 212 15.50 -1.08 6.88
CA MET A 212 14.20 -1.71 7.14
C MET A 212 13.88 -2.90 6.22
N ARG A 213 12.93 -3.73 6.64
CA ARG A 213 12.19 -4.66 5.79
C ARG A 213 10.74 -4.23 5.74
N LEU A 214 10.20 -4.13 4.53
CA LEU A 214 8.79 -3.85 4.30
C LEU A 214 8.12 -5.14 3.86
N ILE A 215 7.14 -5.60 4.63
CA ILE A 215 6.40 -6.83 4.32
C ILE A 215 5.00 -6.45 3.88
N PHE A 216 4.65 -6.79 2.64
CA PHE A 216 3.36 -6.50 2.03
C PHE A 216 2.53 -7.78 1.88
N GLU A 217 1.22 -7.64 2.02
CA GLU A 217 0.22 -8.66 1.72
C GLU A 217 -0.73 -8.18 0.61
N LYS A 218 -1.52 -9.11 0.05
CA LYS A 218 -2.45 -8.82 -1.05
C LYS A 218 -1.72 -8.12 -2.21
N GLY A 219 -0.56 -8.69 -2.53
CA GLY A 219 0.35 -8.16 -3.53
C GLY A 219 -0.29 -8.14 -4.92
N PHE A 220 0.17 -7.22 -5.75
CA PHE A 220 -0.15 -7.19 -7.17
C PHE A 220 1.11 -6.90 -8.00
N VAL A 221 1.01 -7.27 -9.28
CA VAL A 221 2.04 -7.11 -10.29
C VAL A 221 1.40 -6.47 -11.53
N SER A 222 1.99 -5.39 -12.04
CA SER A 222 1.46 -4.67 -13.21
C SER A 222 2.58 -4.31 -14.17
N LEU A 223 2.42 -4.64 -15.45
CA LEU A 223 3.41 -4.29 -16.48
C LEU A 223 3.41 -2.78 -16.76
N VAL A 224 4.60 -2.23 -16.99
CA VAL A 224 4.74 -0.89 -17.56
C VAL A 224 4.43 -0.96 -19.05
N VAL A 225 3.29 -0.44 -19.46
CA VAL A 225 2.94 -0.30 -20.87
C VAL A 225 3.48 1.05 -21.36
N LYS A 226 4.53 1.03 -22.18
CA LYS A 226 4.94 2.24 -22.91
C LYS A 226 3.84 2.54 -23.92
N THR A 227 3.15 3.66 -23.73
CA THR A 227 2.32 4.22 -24.78
C THR A 227 3.22 5.07 -25.64
N ASP A 228 3.56 4.57 -26.83
CA ASP A 228 4.26 5.37 -27.83
C ASP A 228 3.37 6.59 -28.13
N LYS A 229 3.86 7.77 -27.76
CA LYS A 229 3.31 9.07 -28.14
C LYS A 229 4.32 9.81 -28.99
#